data_AF-A0A835N4N6-F1
#
_entry.id   AF-A0A835N4N6-F1
#
_cell.length_a   1.000
_cell.length_b   1.000
_cell.length_c   1.000
_cell.angle_alpha   90.00
_cell.angle_beta   90.00
_cell.angle_gamma   90.00
#
_symmetry.space_group_name_H-M   'P 1'
#
loop_
_entity.id
_entity.type
_entity.pdbx_description
1 polymer ?
#
loop_
_entity_poly.entity_id
_entity_poly.type
_entity_poly.pdbx_seq_one_letter_code
_entity_poly.pdbx_strand_id
1 'polypeptide(L)'
;MEIVKPQWKKPSPSANDAVSTLPLYRSAPSLEVRLEDFELYAIDRLRVLKGISDGLSRGKRPEEMEKLVKDLWKANMRHPLQSEVTNKDIISHFVLRLVYCRTEELRKWFLSNEIALFRYRFQLLSLEAQRLLMAEFDLPYKPVTTAEFEGVKEKLQLVARSIGLSKPTASDIFYKVPFEEVPELVAGRRVFIYKGYAYVAMTQVVSLVATQFRGLLSKALVLTNSLTLNILCLQKVDIYHQRTREGSPNSRGSWKPYAQAIWVLTSLRFFVTLYKLISVVFRSHGQVNHEEYGSHPSQPKEFAEVSIKDIDQVAKSSFPPCMRHLFEKLREDHHLKHGGRMQLGLFLKGVGLKLDDALAFWKAEFSQKVGAERFDKEYAYSIRHNYGREGKRTDYTPYSCQKIISSTPGVGDHHGCPYRHFSEENLRAALGRMGVNSGALENVMDKVQNRHYQLACTLTFESIHGSSHDAGINHPNQYFSDSQKIFKSKWSAALSNLMLCSPLLCSCGKSWPQALSLEACVSVPQIFKSRGRSSLKTIPLDKENLWATDSTFTYIGLCNGKDGRISNGKPKIGWLEDILRGI
;
A
#
# COMPACT_ATOMS: atom_id res chain seq x y z
N MET A 1 12.84 -28.28 -47.05
CA MET A 1 13.63 -27.11 -46.63
C MET A 1 13.19 -26.73 -45.23
N GLU A 2 13.81 -27.38 -44.24
CA GLU A 2 13.68 -27.01 -42.82
C GLU A 2 14.61 -25.83 -42.55
N ILE A 3 14.08 -24.78 -41.94
CA ILE A 3 14.84 -23.60 -41.56
C ILE A 3 15.46 -23.87 -40.18
N VAL A 4 16.73 -24.23 -40.18
CA VAL A 4 17.58 -24.40 -39.00
C VAL A 4 17.73 -23.05 -38.28
N LYS A 5 17.30 -22.98 -37.01
CA LYS A 5 17.56 -21.85 -36.12
C LYS A 5 18.97 -21.98 -35.50
N PRO A 6 19.75 -20.89 -35.36
CA PRO A 6 21.14 -20.98 -34.90
C PRO A 6 21.20 -21.27 -33.40
N GLN A 7 21.86 -22.38 -33.04
CA GLN A 7 22.23 -22.69 -31.66
C GLN A 7 23.34 -21.73 -31.18
N TRP A 8 23.00 -20.81 -30.28
CA TRP A 8 23.99 -20.13 -29.46
C TRP A 8 24.54 -21.12 -28.42
N LYS A 9 25.77 -21.60 -28.61
CA LYS A 9 26.54 -22.28 -27.55
C LYS A 9 27.04 -21.24 -26.56
N LYS A 10 26.63 -21.35 -25.28
CA LYS A 10 27.25 -20.59 -24.18
C LYS A 10 28.72 -21.04 -24.03
N PRO A 11 29.70 -20.11 -23.88
CA PRO A 11 31.03 -20.51 -23.45
C PRO A 11 30.95 -21.03 -22.02
N SER A 12 31.65 -22.13 -21.73
CA SER A 12 31.80 -22.67 -20.37
C SER A 12 32.52 -21.66 -19.47
N PRO A 13 32.00 -21.34 -18.27
CA PRO A 13 32.71 -20.45 -17.37
C PRO A 13 33.89 -21.20 -16.75
N SER A 14 35.10 -20.71 -16.97
CA SER A 14 36.27 -21.07 -16.16
C SER A 14 36.00 -20.64 -14.72
N ALA A 15 36.13 -21.56 -13.79
CA ALA A 15 36.08 -21.30 -12.36
C ALA A 15 37.24 -20.36 -11.97
N ASN A 16 36.99 -19.05 -11.86
CA ASN A 16 37.62 -18.15 -10.87
C ASN A 16 37.30 -16.64 -10.95
N ASP A 17 36.40 -16.13 -11.81
CA ASP A 17 35.99 -14.71 -11.74
C ASP A 17 34.47 -14.54 -11.91
N ALA A 18 33.71 -14.84 -10.86
CA ALA A 18 32.29 -14.50 -10.82
C ALA A 18 32.12 -13.03 -10.41
N VAL A 19 32.38 -12.10 -11.35
CA VAL A 19 31.96 -10.70 -11.17
C VAL A 19 30.43 -10.71 -11.03
N SER A 20 29.94 -10.43 -9.82
CA SER A 20 28.51 -10.42 -9.53
C SER A 20 27.85 -9.30 -10.33
N THR A 21 27.16 -9.65 -11.41
CA THR A 21 26.39 -8.72 -12.22
C THR A 21 25.00 -8.53 -11.63
N LEU A 22 24.52 -7.28 -11.66
CA LEU A 22 23.20 -6.90 -11.19
C LEU A 22 22.11 -7.50 -12.11
N PRO A 23 21.12 -8.26 -11.60
CA PRO A 23 20.12 -8.88 -12.47
C PRO A 23 19.28 -7.85 -13.24
N LEU A 24 19.10 -8.06 -14.55
CA LEU A 24 18.26 -7.21 -15.41
C LEU A 24 16.80 -7.69 -15.51
N TYR A 25 16.47 -8.81 -14.86
CA TYR A 25 15.11 -9.37 -14.80
C TYR A 25 14.44 -9.56 -16.18
N ARG A 26 15.22 -10.03 -17.17
CA ARG A 26 14.75 -10.23 -18.55
C ARG A 26 13.83 -11.44 -18.70
N SER A 27 14.20 -12.55 -18.06
CA SER A 27 13.44 -13.80 -18.10
C SER A 27 13.24 -14.30 -16.68
N ALA A 28 12.08 -14.88 -16.43
CA ALA A 28 11.83 -15.56 -15.16
C ALA A 28 12.73 -16.80 -15.04
N PRO A 29 13.25 -17.09 -13.85
CA PRO A 29 14.10 -18.27 -13.66
C PRO A 29 13.25 -19.54 -13.69
N SER A 30 13.75 -20.58 -14.35
CA SER A 30 13.13 -21.92 -14.36
C SER A 30 13.41 -22.64 -13.04
N LEU A 31 12.83 -22.16 -11.95
CA LEU A 31 13.04 -22.67 -10.59
C LEU A 31 11.70 -23.01 -9.94
N GLU A 32 11.58 -24.19 -9.35
CA GLU A 32 10.42 -24.54 -8.52
C GLU A 32 10.58 -23.90 -7.14
N VAL A 33 9.64 -23.04 -6.77
CA VAL A 33 9.65 -22.31 -5.49
C VAL A 33 8.38 -22.67 -4.72
N ARG A 34 8.50 -22.87 -3.41
CA ARG A 34 7.33 -23.10 -2.56
C ARG A 34 6.50 -21.82 -2.47
N LEU A 35 5.19 -21.98 -2.32
CA LEU A 35 4.30 -20.84 -2.30
C LEU A 35 4.53 -19.90 -1.11
N GLU A 36 4.87 -20.47 0.04
CA GLU A 36 5.15 -19.69 1.26
C GLU A 36 6.38 -18.79 1.09
N ASP A 37 7.42 -19.28 0.40
CA ASP A 37 8.64 -18.53 0.11
C ASP A 37 8.36 -17.42 -0.92
N PHE A 38 7.43 -17.66 -1.86
CA PHE A 38 7.01 -16.70 -2.88
C PHE A 38 6.40 -15.42 -2.27
N GLU A 39 5.50 -15.58 -1.29
CA GLU A 39 4.87 -14.47 -0.57
C GLU A 39 5.88 -13.72 0.29
N LEU A 40 6.69 -14.46 1.05
CA LEU A 40 7.72 -13.88 1.92
C LEU A 40 8.72 -13.03 1.11
N TYR A 41 9.23 -13.55 0.00
CA TYR A 41 10.19 -12.85 -0.85
C TYR A 41 9.60 -11.56 -1.42
N ALA A 42 8.33 -11.59 -1.85
CA ALA A 42 7.63 -10.41 -2.35
C ALA A 42 7.45 -9.34 -1.27
N ILE A 43 7.05 -9.73 -0.04
CA ILE A 43 6.89 -8.82 1.09
C ILE A 43 8.23 -8.18 1.47
N ASP A 44 9.30 -8.96 1.51
CA ASP A 44 10.63 -8.45 1.85
C ASP A 44 11.14 -7.42 0.84
N ARG A 45 10.98 -7.69 -0.48
CA ARG A 45 11.30 -6.68 -1.50
C ARG A 45 10.39 -5.46 -1.38
N LEU A 46 9.10 -5.66 -1.11
CA LEU A 46 8.16 -4.56 -0.97
C LEU A 46 8.54 -3.63 0.18
N ARG A 47 9.03 -4.15 1.31
CA ARG A 47 9.54 -3.34 2.42
C ARG A 47 10.68 -2.42 1.97
N VAL A 48 11.59 -2.92 1.13
CA VAL A 48 12.66 -2.11 0.54
C VAL A 48 12.09 -1.00 -0.34
N LEU A 49 11.21 -1.34 -1.29
CA LEU A 49 10.63 -0.37 -2.21
C LEU A 49 9.80 0.70 -1.49
N LYS A 50 9.04 0.31 -0.46
CA LYS A 50 8.29 1.25 0.37
C LYS A 50 9.21 2.18 1.15
N GLY A 51 10.26 1.65 1.77
CA GLY A 51 11.25 2.49 2.47
C GLY A 51 11.95 3.48 1.54
N ILE A 52 12.19 3.10 0.27
CA ILE A 52 12.68 4.02 -0.76
C ILE A 52 11.64 5.11 -1.07
N SER A 53 10.39 4.72 -1.33
CA SER A 53 9.29 5.65 -1.58
C SER A 53 9.12 6.67 -0.44
N ASP A 54 9.13 6.19 0.80
CA ASP A 54 8.97 7.01 2.00
C ASP A 54 10.16 7.96 2.16
N GLY A 55 11.39 7.47 1.96
CA GLY A 55 12.60 8.30 2.02
C GLY A 55 12.59 9.44 0.99
N LEU A 56 12.19 9.14 -0.25
CA LEU A 56 12.06 10.14 -1.31
C LEU A 56 10.96 11.16 -0.98
N SER A 57 9.81 10.71 -0.48
CA SER A 57 8.69 11.59 -0.13
C SER A 57 9.02 12.57 1.00
N ARG A 58 9.97 12.20 1.89
CA ARG A 58 10.48 13.05 2.96
C ARG A 58 11.60 13.99 2.53
N GLY A 59 11.99 13.95 1.25
CA GLY A 59 13.06 14.80 0.72
C GLY A 59 14.44 14.46 1.28
N LYS A 60 14.70 13.20 1.65
CA LYS A 60 16.04 12.77 2.10
C LYS A 60 17.09 13.08 1.05
N ARG A 61 18.28 13.51 1.50
CA ARG A 61 19.41 13.82 0.62
C ARG A 61 19.95 12.54 -0.04
N PRO A 62 20.62 12.64 -1.21
CA PRO A 62 21.13 11.47 -1.93
C PRO A 62 22.01 10.53 -1.08
N GLU A 63 22.88 11.08 -0.24
CA GLU A 63 23.78 10.33 0.68
C GLU A 63 22.98 9.56 1.74
N GLU A 64 21.94 10.17 2.30
CA GLU A 64 21.06 9.55 3.29
C GLU A 64 20.22 8.44 2.64
N MET A 65 19.79 8.66 1.40
CA MET A 65 19.07 7.67 0.62
C MET A 65 19.96 6.47 0.30
N GLU A 66 21.21 6.67 -0.08
CA GLU A 66 22.15 5.58 -0.34
C GLU A 66 22.33 4.69 0.91
N LYS A 67 22.57 5.31 2.07
CA LYS A 67 22.66 4.59 3.34
C LYS A 67 21.35 3.84 3.66
N LEU A 68 20.21 4.50 3.52
CA LEU A 68 18.90 3.91 3.78
C LEU A 68 18.64 2.68 2.89
N VAL A 69 18.89 2.78 1.58
CA VAL A 69 18.68 1.68 0.63
C VAL A 69 19.60 0.51 0.97
N LYS A 70 20.87 0.78 1.30
CA LYS A 70 21.83 -0.24 1.70
C LYS A 70 21.38 -0.99 2.96
N ASP A 71 20.90 -0.27 3.96
CA ASP A 71 20.43 -0.85 5.22
C ASP A 71 19.14 -1.66 5.01
N LEU A 72 18.17 -1.13 4.25
CA LEU A 72 16.94 -1.84 3.90
C LEU A 72 17.20 -3.11 3.09
N TRP A 73 18.09 -3.04 2.10
CA TRP A 73 18.48 -4.19 1.29
C TRP A 73 19.12 -5.27 2.15
N LYS A 74 20.06 -4.87 3.01
CA LYS A 74 20.76 -5.78 3.94
C LYS A 74 19.79 -6.41 4.95
N ALA A 75 18.80 -5.67 5.44
CA ALA A 75 17.85 -6.18 6.43
C ALA A 75 16.82 -7.15 5.82
N ASN A 76 16.32 -6.88 4.62
CA ASN A 76 15.17 -7.62 4.06
C ASN A 76 15.57 -8.63 2.97
N MET A 77 16.60 -8.36 2.17
CA MET A 77 16.94 -9.17 0.99
C MET A 77 18.07 -10.18 1.23
N ARG A 78 18.44 -10.43 2.49
CA ARG A 78 19.33 -11.54 2.85
C ARG A 78 18.58 -12.88 2.85
N HIS A 79 19.34 -13.94 2.63
CA HIS A 79 18.88 -15.32 2.76
C HIS A 79 19.94 -16.15 3.50
N PRO A 80 19.56 -17.12 4.36
CA PRO A 80 20.53 -17.96 5.09
C PRO A 80 21.46 -18.74 4.17
N LEU A 81 20.95 -19.17 3.02
CA LEU A 81 21.72 -19.83 1.97
C LEU A 81 22.17 -18.81 0.93
N GLN A 82 23.49 -18.65 0.76
CA GLN A 82 24.09 -17.69 -0.18
C GLN A 82 23.67 -17.94 -1.64
N SER A 83 23.46 -19.20 -2.03
CA SER A 83 22.98 -19.58 -3.36
C SER A 83 21.57 -19.05 -3.67
N GLU A 84 20.75 -18.87 -2.64
CA GLU A 84 19.35 -18.44 -2.78
C GLU A 84 19.17 -16.93 -2.71
N VAL A 85 20.22 -16.16 -2.36
CA VAL A 85 20.14 -14.69 -2.30
C VAL A 85 19.75 -14.11 -3.66
N THR A 86 20.36 -14.60 -4.74
CA THR A 86 20.06 -14.18 -6.11
C THR A 86 18.65 -14.63 -6.51
N ASN A 87 18.25 -15.84 -6.12
CA ASN A 87 16.91 -16.36 -6.41
C ASN A 87 15.84 -15.51 -5.71
N LYS A 88 16.03 -15.19 -4.43
CA LYS A 88 15.13 -14.30 -3.67
C LYS A 88 14.96 -12.94 -4.35
N ASP A 89 16.06 -12.33 -4.81
CA ASP A 89 16.03 -11.06 -5.56
C ASP A 89 15.23 -11.18 -6.86
N ILE A 90 15.52 -12.18 -7.69
CA ILE A 90 14.86 -12.38 -8.98
C ILE A 90 13.38 -12.71 -8.78
N ILE A 91 13.06 -13.72 -7.96
CA ILE A 91 11.69 -14.19 -7.72
C ILE A 91 10.84 -13.05 -7.19
N SER A 92 11.28 -12.36 -6.13
CA SER A 92 10.53 -11.24 -5.54
C SER A 92 10.17 -10.16 -6.55
N HIS A 93 11.09 -9.82 -7.46
CA HIS A 93 10.84 -8.87 -8.53
C HIS A 93 9.71 -9.33 -9.48
N PHE A 94 9.77 -10.57 -9.97
CA PHE A 94 8.74 -11.13 -10.84
C PHE A 94 7.39 -11.28 -10.13
N VAL A 95 7.41 -11.63 -8.84
CA VAL A 95 6.18 -11.67 -8.03
C VAL A 95 5.51 -10.30 -7.98
N LEU A 96 6.29 -9.25 -7.68
CA LEU A 96 5.74 -7.89 -7.62
C LEU A 96 5.26 -7.39 -8.99
N ARG A 97 5.86 -7.83 -10.11
CA ARG A 97 5.30 -7.52 -11.45
C ARG A 97 3.87 -8.03 -11.60
N LEU A 98 3.56 -9.24 -11.14
CA LEU A 98 2.19 -9.79 -11.20
C LEU A 98 1.19 -8.94 -10.39
N VAL A 99 1.62 -8.39 -9.27
CA VAL A 99 0.78 -7.57 -8.39
C VAL A 99 0.59 -6.15 -8.95
N TYR A 100 1.68 -5.51 -9.37
CA TYR A 100 1.69 -4.08 -9.72
C TYR A 100 1.45 -3.79 -11.21
N CYS A 101 1.31 -4.80 -12.07
CA CYS A 101 1.01 -4.59 -13.50
C CYS A 101 -0.43 -4.14 -13.80
N ARG A 102 -1.33 -4.22 -12.81
CA ARG A 102 -2.80 -4.15 -13.00
C ARG A 102 -3.32 -2.79 -13.42
N THR A 103 -3.00 -1.75 -12.66
CA THR A 103 -3.45 -0.38 -12.94
C THR A 103 -2.27 0.49 -13.37
N GLU A 104 -2.56 1.65 -13.96
CA GLU A 104 -1.50 2.58 -14.36
C GLU A 104 -0.78 3.19 -13.15
N GLU A 105 -1.50 3.48 -12.08
CA GLU A 105 -0.98 4.05 -10.84
C GLU A 105 -0.02 3.08 -10.16
N LEU A 106 -0.40 1.81 -10.06
CA LEU A 106 0.43 0.75 -9.49
C LEU A 106 1.69 0.53 -10.34
N ARG A 107 1.54 0.50 -11.66
CA ARG A 107 2.68 0.39 -12.58
C ARG A 107 3.63 1.55 -12.41
N LYS A 108 3.13 2.79 -12.35
CA LYS A 108 3.93 3.99 -12.14
C LYS A 108 4.69 3.94 -10.82
N TRP A 109 4.01 3.56 -9.73
CA TRP A 109 4.62 3.47 -8.40
C TRP A 109 5.72 2.40 -8.37
N PHE A 110 5.44 1.18 -8.84
CA PHE A 110 6.42 0.11 -8.87
C PHE A 110 7.59 0.45 -9.78
N LEU A 111 7.33 0.90 -11.01
CA LEU A 111 8.36 1.32 -11.96
C LEU A 111 9.29 2.38 -11.34
N SER A 112 8.73 3.42 -10.71
CA SER A 112 9.52 4.50 -10.10
C SER A 112 10.45 4.00 -9.00
N ASN A 113 9.93 3.20 -8.06
CA ASN A 113 10.70 2.73 -6.91
C ASN A 113 11.70 1.63 -7.29
N GLU A 114 11.34 0.76 -8.23
CA GLU A 114 12.21 -0.30 -8.73
C GLU A 114 13.39 0.27 -9.53
N ILE A 115 13.17 1.34 -10.32
CA ILE A 115 14.26 2.08 -10.96
C ILE A 115 15.15 2.76 -9.92
N ALA A 116 14.57 3.38 -8.89
CA ALA A 116 15.37 4.00 -7.83
C ALA A 116 16.27 2.96 -7.14
N LEU A 117 15.71 1.80 -6.78
CA LEU A 117 16.48 0.68 -6.24
C LEU A 117 17.59 0.23 -7.20
N PHE A 118 17.29 0.07 -8.49
CA PHE A 118 18.28 -0.28 -9.51
C PHE A 118 19.44 0.72 -9.55
N ARG A 119 19.16 2.03 -9.50
CA ARG A 119 20.18 3.09 -9.54
C ARG A 119 21.14 2.99 -8.35
N TYR A 120 20.62 2.86 -7.14
CA TYR A 120 21.47 2.70 -5.95
C TYR A 120 22.31 1.43 -6.02
N ARG A 121 21.71 0.31 -6.44
CA ARG A 121 22.44 -0.96 -6.59
C ARG A 121 23.52 -0.87 -7.66
N PHE A 122 23.25 -0.19 -8.77
CA PHE A 122 24.21 0.02 -9.86
C PHE A 122 25.40 0.88 -9.39
N GLN A 123 25.14 1.96 -8.65
CA GLN A 123 26.19 2.84 -8.13
C GLN A 123 27.13 2.15 -7.14
N LEU A 124 26.65 1.12 -6.43
CA LEU A 124 27.46 0.30 -5.53
C LEU A 124 28.35 -0.73 -6.25
N LEU A 125 28.18 -0.93 -7.56
CA LEU A 125 29.03 -1.82 -8.35
C LEU A 125 30.40 -1.19 -8.61
N SER A 126 31.42 -2.04 -8.77
CA SER A 126 32.72 -1.60 -9.27
C SER A 126 32.61 -1.03 -10.69
N LEU A 127 33.53 -0.13 -11.06
CA LEU A 127 33.54 0.46 -12.42
C LEU A 127 33.59 -0.61 -13.52
N GLU A 128 34.29 -1.71 -13.27
CA GLU A 128 34.36 -2.82 -14.23
C GLU A 128 33.02 -3.56 -14.35
N ALA A 129 32.35 -3.84 -13.23
CA ALA A 129 31.01 -4.43 -13.26
C ALA A 129 29.97 -3.49 -13.91
N GLN A 130 30.10 -2.18 -13.73
CA GLN A 130 29.26 -1.19 -14.43
C GLN A 130 29.47 -1.24 -15.94
N ARG A 131 30.72 -1.35 -16.42
CA ARG A 131 31.03 -1.49 -17.86
C ARG A 131 30.48 -2.78 -18.45
N LEU A 132 30.63 -3.90 -17.75
CA LEU A 132 30.07 -5.19 -18.19
C LEU A 132 28.55 -5.11 -18.31
N LEU A 133 27.87 -4.45 -17.36
CA LEU A 133 26.43 -4.25 -17.43
C LEU A 133 26.02 -3.35 -18.61
N MET A 134 26.78 -2.28 -18.89
CA MET A 134 26.54 -1.45 -20.08
C MET A 134 26.62 -2.27 -21.37
N ALA A 135 27.61 -3.16 -21.47
CA ALA A 135 27.75 -4.07 -22.60
C ALA A 135 26.58 -5.07 -22.67
N GLU A 136 26.06 -5.55 -21.54
CA GLU A 136 24.89 -6.43 -21.50
C GLU A 136 23.62 -5.75 -22.03
N PHE A 137 23.48 -4.44 -21.84
CA PHE A 137 22.40 -3.63 -22.45
C PHE A 137 22.59 -3.38 -23.96
N ASP A 138 23.67 -3.87 -24.55
CA ASP A 138 24.03 -3.67 -25.97
C ASP A 138 24.06 -2.19 -26.37
N LEU A 139 24.57 -1.35 -25.45
CA LEU A 139 24.69 0.08 -25.69
C LEU A 139 25.81 0.32 -26.71
N PRO A 140 25.53 0.90 -27.90
CA PRO A 140 26.52 1.05 -28.97
C PRO A 140 27.52 2.20 -28.72
N TYR A 141 27.59 2.72 -27.51
CA TYR A 141 28.32 3.96 -27.19
C TYR A 141 29.77 3.67 -26.86
N LYS A 142 30.67 4.13 -27.74
CA LYS A 142 32.11 4.05 -27.54
C LYS A 142 32.61 5.19 -26.65
N PRO A 143 33.69 4.98 -25.89
CA PRO A 143 34.36 6.05 -25.17
C PRO A 143 34.86 7.12 -26.15
N VAL A 144 34.78 8.38 -25.73
CA VAL A 144 35.27 9.54 -26.48
C VAL A 144 36.79 9.45 -26.64
N THR A 145 37.27 9.69 -27.86
CA THR A 145 38.72 9.67 -28.15
C THR A 145 39.44 10.85 -27.50
N THR A 146 40.74 10.70 -27.21
CA THR A 146 41.55 11.78 -26.61
C THR A 146 41.52 13.07 -27.42
N ALA A 147 41.54 12.97 -28.75
CA ALA A 147 41.48 14.13 -29.64
C ALA A 147 40.13 14.87 -29.55
N GLU A 148 39.02 14.11 -29.52
CA GLU A 148 37.68 14.70 -29.35
C GLU A 148 37.51 15.30 -27.95
N PHE A 149 38.03 14.63 -26.91
CA PHE A 149 37.99 15.11 -25.53
C PHE A 149 38.67 16.47 -25.38
N GLU A 150 39.90 16.64 -25.88
CA GLU A 150 40.61 17.93 -25.79
C GLU A 150 39.84 19.06 -26.50
N GLY A 151 39.14 18.76 -27.61
CA GLY A 151 38.31 19.75 -28.32
C GLY A 151 37.08 20.24 -27.53
N VAL A 152 36.58 19.45 -26.57
CA VAL A 152 35.39 19.82 -25.76
C VAL A 152 35.71 20.03 -24.27
N LYS A 153 36.96 19.85 -23.86
CA LYS A 153 37.43 19.83 -22.46
C LYS A 153 37.07 21.09 -21.68
N GLU A 154 37.25 22.27 -22.26
CA GLU A 154 36.90 23.52 -21.59
C GLU A 154 35.40 23.62 -21.29
N LYS A 155 34.56 23.18 -22.23
CA LYS A 155 33.10 23.17 -22.05
C LYS A 155 32.67 22.14 -21.01
N LEU A 156 33.31 20.96 -21.00
CA LEU A 156 33.11 19.96 -19.94
C LEU A 156 33.52 20.49 -18.56
N GLN A 157 34.63 21.23 -18.47
CA GLN A 157 35.04 21.90 -17.23
C GLN A 157 34.02 22.93 -16.74
N LEU A 158 33.40 23.71 -17.65
CA LEU A 158 32.34 24.65 -17.28
C LEU A 158 31.14 23.93 -16.69
N VAL A 159 30.72 22.81 -17.29
CA VAL A 159 29.63 21.99 -16.76
C VAL A 159 30.01 21.44 -15.39
N ALA A 160 31.19 20.84 -15.23
CA ALA A 160 31.66 20.29 -13.95
C ALA A 160 31.65 21.34 -12.83
N ARG A 161 32.12 22.57 -13.10
CA ARG A 161 32.08 23.68 -12.14
C ARG A 161 30.64 24.04 -11.73
N SER A 162 29.70 24.04 -12.68
CA SER A 162 28.30 24.40 -12.40
C SER A 162 27.58 23.40 -11.48
N ILE A 163 28.07 22.15 -11.43
CA ILE A 163 27.50 21.07 -10.61
C ILE A 163 28.38 20.71 -9.41
N GLY A 164 29.45 21.47 -9.15
CA GLY A 164 30.36 21.24 -8.03
C GLY A 164 31.24 20.00 -8.15
N LEU A 165 31.45 19.48 -9.37
CA LEU A 165 32.36 18.35 -9.61
C LEU A 165 33.80 18.82 -9.87
N SER A 166 34.75 17.90 -9.65
CA SER A 166 36.16 18.10 -9.96
C SER A 166 36.37 18.35 -11.47
N LYS A 167 37.48 19.03 -11.79
CA LYS A 167 37.84 19.29 -13.19
C LYS A 167 38.09 17.95 -13.92
N PRO A 168 37.46 17.71 -15.09
CA PRO A 168 37.74 16.56 -15.92
C PRO A 168 39.23 16.45 -16.24
N THR A 169 39.77 15.27 -15.99
CA THR A 169 41.15 14.85 -16.26
C THR A 169 41.19 13.97 -17.52
N ALA A 170 42.37 13.82 -18.13
CA ALA A 170 42.52 12.96 -19.32
C ALA A 170 42.28 11.46 -19.01
N SER A 171 42.31 11.06 -17.73
CA SER A 171 41.96 9.71 -17.28
C SER A 171 40.45 9.47 -17.14
N ASP A 172 39.63 10.52 -17.16
CA ASP A 172 38.19 10.39 -17.04
C ASP A 172 37.57 9.90 -18.36
N ILE A 173 36.73 8.88 -18.25
CA ILE A 173 36.06 8.29 -19.42
C ILE A 173 34.73 8.99 -19.64
N PHE A 174 34.56 9.51 -20.86
CA PHE A 174 33.33 10.10 -21.34
C PHE A 174 32.75 9.25 -22.46
N TYR A 175 31.42 9.22 -22.56
CA TYR A 175 30.68 8.60 -23.64
C TYR A 175 29.90 9.67 -24.40
N LYS A 176 29.91 9.56 -25.72
CA LYS A 176 29.12 10.41 -26.60
C LYS A 176 27.80 9.70 -26.92
N VAL A 177 26.70 10.29 -26.49
CA VAL A 177 25.37 9.67 -26.58
C VAL A 177 24.36 10.68 -27.15
N PRO A 178 23.38 10.27 -27.97
CA PRO A 178 22.26 11.16 -28.32
C PRO A 178 21.62 11.77 -27.07
N PHE A 179 21.32 13.08 -27.08
CA PHE A 179 20.87 13.76 -25.87
C PHE A 179 19.49 13.26 -25.37
N GLU A 180 18.69 12.69 -26.27
CA GLU A 180 17.37 12.09 -26.02
C GLU A 180 17.43 10.87 -25.09
N GLU A 181 18.59 10.21 -25.01
CA GLU A 181 18.82 9.04 -24.16
C GLU A 181 19.14 9.42 -22.70
N VAL A 182 19.46 10.69 -22.44
CA VAL A 182 19.78 11.21 -21.10
C VAL A 182 18.96 12.43 -20.71
N PRO A 183 17.61 12.38 -20.83
CA PRO A 183 16.76 13.55 -20.63
C PRO A 183 16.90 14.13 -19.22
N GLU A 184 17.19 13.30 -18.21
CA GLU A 184 17.38 13.73 -16.82
C GLU A 184 18.67 14.55 -16.61
N LEU A 185 19.75 14.22 -17.33
CA LEU A 185 20.99 15.00 -17.25
C LEU A 185 20.85 16.31 -18.02
N VAL A 186 20.16 16.27 -19.15
CA VAL A 186 19.87 17.43 -19.99
C VAL A 186 18.98 18.44 -19.27
N ALA A 187 17.84 17.99 -18.72
CA ALA A 187 16.91 18.84 -17.98
C ALA A 187 17.58 19.53 -16.77
N GLY A 188 18.49 18.82 -16.10
CA GLY A 188 19.27 19.37 -15.00
C GLY A 188 20.46 20.24 -15.41
N ARG A 189 20.74 20.42 -16.70
CA ARG A 189 21.94 21.08 -17.24
C ARG A 189 23.25 20.48 -16.67
N ARG A 190 23.24 19.17 -16.40
CA ARG A 190 24.36 18.43 -15.79
C ARG A 190 25.28 17.75 -16.81
N VAL A 191 25.05 17.98 -18.10
CA VAL A 191 25.79 17.38 -19.21
C VAL A 191 26.03 18.41 -20.30
N PHE A 192 27.16 18.32 -20.99
CA PHE A 192 27.45 19.15 -22.15
C PHE A 192 26.78 18.57 -23.40
N ILE A 193 26.03 19.39 -24.14
CA ILE A 193 25.40 19.02 -25.41
C ILE A 193 26.08 19.76 -26.56
N TYR A 194 26.42 19.03 -27.62
CA TYR A 194 26.96 19.59 -28.85
C TYR A 194 26.49 18.78 -30.06
N LYS A 195 25.93 19.48 -31.06
CA LYS A 195 25.46 18.88 -32.32
C LYS A 195 24.55 17.65 -32.14
N GLY A 196 23.62 17.71 -31.18
CA GLY A 196 22.67 16.61 -30.90
C GLY A 196 23.23 15.49 -30.01
N TYR A 197 24.46 15.61 -29.51
CA TYR A 197 25.06 14.62 -28.63
C TYR A 197 25.36 15.20 -27.24
N ALA A 198 25.08 14.42 -26.22
CA ALA A 198 25.47 14.65 -24.84
C ALA A 198 26.76 13.88 -24.49
N TYR A 199 27.69 14.54 -23.80
CA TYR A 199 28.96 13.98 -23.33
C TYR A 199 28.85 13.55 -21.86
N VAL A 200 28.60 12.26 -21.63
CA VAL A 200 28.27 11.68 -20.32
C VAL A 200 29.50 11.07 -19.67
N ALA A 201 29.85 11.48 -18.46
CA ALA A 201 30.96 10.87 -17.71
C ALA A 201 30.61 9.46 -17.23
N MET A 202 31.62 8.60 -17.02
CA MET A 202 31.42 7.25 -16.43
C MET A 202 30.65 7.29 -15.10
N THR A 203 30.87 8.32 -14.27
CA THR A 203 30.14 8.53 -13.01
C THR A 203 28.65 8.82 -13.18
N GLN A 204 28.23 9.26 -14.38
CA GLN A 204 26.86 9.62 -14.73
C GLN A 204 26.15 8.54 -15.58
N VAL A 205 26.86 7.47 -15.97
CA VAL A 205 26.33 6.36 -16.79
C VAL A 205 25.09 5.72 -16.19
N VAL A 206 24.93 5.75 -14.86
CA VAL A 206 23.71 5.27 -14.19
C VAL A 206 22.44 5.84 -14.81
N SER A 207 22.46 7.07 -15.34
CA SER A 207 21.29 7.68 -16.02
C SER A 207 20.94 6.98 -17.34
N LEU A 208 21.94 6.52 -18.10
CA LEU A 208 21.74 5.80 -19.36
C LEU A 208 21.12 4.43 -19.09
N VAL A 209 21.78 3.67 -18.21
CA VAL A 209 21.40 2.31 -17.89
C VAL A 209 20.04 2.27 -17.20
N ALA A 210 19.74 3.23 -16.31
CA ALA A 210 18.42 3.35 -15.69
C ALA A 210 17.31 3.68 -16.69
N THR A 211 17.60 4.45 -17.75
CA THR A 211 16.64 4.77 -18.82
C THR A 211 16.30 3.52 -19.63
N GLN A 212 17.32 2.73 -20.00
CA GLN A 212 17.12 1.46 -20.69
C GLN A 212 16.37 0.46 -19.81
N PHE A 213 16.75 0.31 -18.54
CA PHE A 213 16.07 -0.54 -17.57
C PHE A 213 14.59 -0.14 -17.39
N ARG A 214 14.30 1.15 -17.27
CA ARG A 214 12.93 1.69 -17.23
C ARG A 214 12.13 1.27 -18.45
N GLY A 215 12.70 1.39 -19.64
CA GLY A 215 12.05 0.99 -20.89
C GLY A 215 11.71 -0.49 -20.92
N LEU A 216 12.68 -1.35 -20.55
CA LEU A 216 12.47 -2.80 -20.46
C LEU A 216 11.40 -3.18 -19.44
N LEU A 217 11.48 -2.64 -18.22
CA LEU A 217 10.53 -2.94 -17.15
C LEU A 217 9.12 -2.45 -17.47
N SER A 218 8.99 -1.27 -18.08
CA SER A 218 7.70 -0.74 -18.52
C SER A 218 7.03 -1.65 -19.55
N LYS A 219 7.77 -2.09 -20.58
CA LYS A 219 7.28 -3.05 -21.58
C LYS A 219 6.89 -4.38 -20.92
N ALA A 220 7.74 -4.90 -20.02
CA ALA A 220 7.49 -6.14 -19.30
C ALA A 220 6.18 -6.07 -18.49
N LEU A 221 5.92 -4.99 -17.75
CA LEU A 221 4.69 -4.83 -16.97
C LEU A 221 3.42 -4.82 -17.86
N VAL A 222 3.49 -4.23 -19.05
CA VAL A 222 2.38 -4.25 -20.01
C VAL A 222 2.13 -5.66 -20.54
N LEU A 223 3.19 -6.38 -20.90
CA LEU A 223 3.11 -7.77 -21.35
C LEU A 223 2.56 -8.67 -20.24
N THR A 224 3.08 -8.54 -19.01
CA THR A 224 2.58 -9.29 -17.85
C THR A 224 1.08 -9.04 -17.63
N ASN A 225 0.62 -7.79 -17.68
CA ASN A 225 -0.81 -7.49 -17.54
C ASN A 225 -1.65 -8.16 -18.64
N SER A 226 -1.19 -8.07 -19.89
CA SER A 226 -1.87 -8.66 -21.05
C SER A 226 -1.96 -10.18 -20.95
N LEU A 227 -0.88 -10.85 -20.53
CA LEU A 227 -0.85 -12.30 -20.29
C LEU A 227 -1.75 -12.70 -19.12
N THR A 228 -1.74 -11.94 -18.03
CA THR A 228 -2.60 -12.19 -16.86
C THR A 228 -4.08 -12.06 -17.25
N LEU A 229 -4.43 -11.07 -18.08
CA LEU A 229 -5.76 -10.89 -18.64
C LEU A 229 -6.14 -11.98 -19.64
N ASN A 230 -5.19 -12.49 -20.44
CA ASN A 230 -5.44 -13.59 -21.37
C ASN A 230 -5.68 -14.92 -20.65
N ILE A 231 -4.94 -15.21 -19.58
CA ILE A 231 -5.20 -16.37 -18.71
C ILE A 231 -6.60 -16.25 -18.08
N LEU A 232 -7.00 -15.04 -17.67
CA LEU A 232 -8.36 -14.73 -17.20
C LEU A 232 -9.45 -14.83 -18.30
N CYS A 233 -9.12 -14.51 -19.55
CA CYS A 233 -10.06 -14.44 -20.66
C CYS A 233 -10.28 -15.80 -21.35
N LEU A 234 -9.22 -16.61 -21.52
CA LEU A 234 -9.31 -18.00 -21.99
C LEU A 234 -10.27 -18.81 -21.11
N GLN A 235 -10.27 -18.56 -19.79
CA GLN A 235 -11.25 -19.15 -18.87
C GLN A 235 -12.70 -18.73 -19.15
N LYS A 236 -12.97 -17.46 -19.51
CA LYS A 236 -14.34 -17.01 -19.82
C LYS A 236 -14.86 -17.65 -21.12
N VAL A 237 -14.00 -17.80 -22.11
CA VAL A 237 -14.33 -18.44 -23.39
C VAL A 237 -14.54 -19.95 -23.21
N ASP A 238 -13.72 -20.61 -22.39
CA ASP A 238 -13.87 -22.06 -22.11
C ASP A 238 -15.10 -22.36 -21.26
N ILE A 239 -15.45 -21.52 -20.28
CA ILE A 239 -16.72 -21.62 -19.53
C ILE A 239 -17.93 -21.40 -20.45
N TYR A 240 -17.82 -20.48 -21.42
CA TYR A 240 -18.89 -20.23 -22.40
C TYR A 240 -19.05 -21.39 -23.41
N HIS A 241 -17.94 -22.01 -23.83
CA HIS A 241 -17.94 -23.20 -24.68
C HIS A 241 -18.41 -24.47 -23.95
N GLN A 242 -18.24 -24.54 -22.63
CA GLN A 242 -18.83 -25.61 -21.80
C GLN A 242 -20.36 -25.50 -21.76
N ARG A 243 -20.91 -24.29 -21.57
CA ARG A 243 -22.36 -24.05 -21.49
C ARG A 243 -23.11 -24.30 -22.80
N THR A 244 -22.41 -24.21 -23.94
CA THR A 244 -22.97 -24.51 -25.27
C THR A 244 -22.84 -25.99 -25.68
N ARG A 245 -21.99 -26.78 -25.01
CA ARG A 245 -21.81 -28.22 -25.28
C ARG A 245 -22.61 -29.14 -24.35
N GLU A 246 -23.20 -28.65 -23.27
CA GLU A 246 -24.11 -29.41 -22.41
C GLU A 246 -25.50 -29.65 -23.04
N GLY A 247 -25.74 -29.14 -24.26
CA GLY A 247 -26.96 -29.35 -25.03
C GLY A 247 -26.85 -30.41 -26.13
N SER A 248 -26.31 -31.61 -25.87
CA SER A 248 -26.62 -32.83 -26.64
C SER A 248 -25.92 -34.07 -26.05
N PRO A 249 -26.65 -35.13 -25.66
CA PRO A 249 -26.05 -36.37 -25.20
C PRO A 249 -26.00 -37.40 -26.34
N ASN A 250 -24.81 -37.72 -26.87
CA ASN A 250 -24.54 -39.12 -27.22
C ASN A 250 -23.05 -39.51 -27.39
N SER A 251 -22.69 -40.53 -26.59
CA SER A 251 -21.75 -41.62 -26.87
C SER A 251 -20.22 -41.41 -26.90
N ARG A 252 -19.59 -42.28 -26.07
CA ARG A 252 -18.28 -42.96 -26.17
C ARG A 252 -16.98 -42.15 -26.00
N GLY A 253 -16.45 -42.25 -24.78
CA GLY A 253 -15.11 -42.77 -24.48
C GLY A 253 -13.89 -41.92 -24.86
N SER A 254 -13.18 -41.43 -23.84
CA SER A 254 -11.71 -41.42 -23.72
C SER A 254 -11.24 -40.22 -22.89
N TRP A 255 -10.72 -40.48 -21.68
CA TRP A 255 -9.74 -39.74 -20.84
C TRP A 255 -9.64 -38.20 -20.86
N LYS A 256 -10.64 -37.45 -21.35
CA LYS A 256 -10.67 -35.97 -21.31
C LYS A 256 -11.12 -35.33 -19.98
N PRO A 257 -12.02 -35.91 -19.15
CA PRO A 257 -12.54 -35.18 -18.00
C PRO A 257 -11.55 -35.05 -16.84
N TYR A 258 -10.59 -35.98 -16.69
CA TYR A 258 -9.59 -35.90 -15.61
C TYR A 258 -8.52 -34.83 -15.88
N ALA A 259 -8.02 -34.70 -17.11
CA ALA A 259 -7.11 -33.61 -17.48
C ALA A 259 -7.81 -32.24 -17.39
N GLN A 260 -9.09 -32.16 -17.77
CA GLN A 260 -9.91 -30.94 -17.64
C GLN A 260 -10.21 -30.55 -16.18
N ALA A 261 -10.53 -31.52 -15.32
CA ALA A 261 -10.74 -31.27 -13.89
C ALA A 261 -9.43 -30.84 -13.18
N ILE A 262 -8.30 -31.47 -13.53
CA ILE A 262 -6.99 -31.09 -13.00
C ILE A 262 -6.64 -29.65 -13.44
N TRP A 263 -6.88 -29.28 -14.70
CA TRP A 263 -6.60 -27.93 -15.23
C TRP A 263 -7.48 -26.84 -14.62
N VAL A 264 -8.76 -27.13 -14.36
CA VAL A 264 -9.69 -26.21 -13.66
C VAL A 264 -9.31 -26.07 -12.18
N LEU A 265 -8.93 -27.16 -11.50
CA LEU A 265 -8.55 -27.14 -10.09
C LEU A 265 -7.19 -26.48 -9.83
N THR A 266 -6.21 -26.65 -10.72
CA THR A 266 -4.91 -25.98 -10.64
C THR A 266 -5.03 -24.50 -10.99
N SER A 267 -5.91 -24.14 -11.94
CA SER A 267 -6.22 -22.75 -12.25
C SER A 267 -7.00 -22.05 -11.12
N LEU A 268 -7.99 -22.69 -10.50
CA LEU A 268 -8.68 -22.14 -9.31
C LEU A 268 -7.71 -21.95 -8.14
N ARG A 269 -6.81 -22.92 -7.91
CA ARG A 269 -5.76 -22.79 -6.89
C ARG A 269 -4.80 -21.64 -7.21
N PHE A 270 -4.40 -21.45 -8.47
CA PHE A 270 -3.60 -20.30 -8.90
C PHE A 270 -4.31 -18.98 -8.63
N PHE A 271 -5.60 -18.85 -8.95
CA PHE A 271 -6.36 -17.62 -8.70
C PHE A 271 -6.56 -17.33 -7.21
N VAL A 272 -6.91 -18.34 -6.42
CA VAL A 272 -7.03 -18.17 -4.96
C VAL A 272 -5.69 -17.79 -4.35
N THR A 273 -4.61 -18.37 -4.85
CA THR A 273 -3.24 -18.11 -4.40
C THR A 273 -2.75 -16.72 -4.79
N LEU A 274 -2.91 -16.34 -6.06
CA LEU A 274 -2.57 -15.02 -6.57
C LEU A 274 -3.41 -13.96 -5.86
N TYR A 275 -4.70 -14.19 -5.67
CA TYR A 275 -5.59 -13.28 -4.94
C TYR A 275 -5.20 -13.13 -3.47
N LYS A 276 -4.83 -14.23 -2.78
CA LYS A 276 -4.30 -14.19 -1.41
C LYS A 276 -2.99 -13.39 -1.37
N LEU A 277 -2.06 -13.69 -2.26
CA LEU A 277 -0.79 -12.99 -2.38
C LEU A 277 -0.99 -11.48 -2.60
N ILE A 278 -1.86 -11.11 -3.53
CA ILE A 278 -2.25 -9.72 -3.77
C ILE A 278 -2.81 -9.13 -2.48
N SER A 279 -3.78 -9.79 -1.86
CA SER A 279 -4.42 -9.29 -0.63
C SER A 279 -3.40 -9.06 0.49
N VAL A 280 -2.40 -9.93 0.64
CA VAL A 280 -1.35 -9.77 1.65
C VAL A 280 -0.36 -8.68 1.26
N VAL A 281 0.15 -8.68 0.03
CA VAL A 281 1.10 -7.67 -0.47
C VAL A 281 0.46 -6.26 -0.40
N PHE A 282 -0.83 -6.12 -0.73
CA PHE A 282 -1.57 -4.85 -0.58
C PHE A 282 -1.81 -4.46 0.89
N ARG A 283 -2.07 -5.43 1.77
CA ARG A 283 -2.17 -5.18 3.23
C ARG A 283 -0.83 -4.68 3.78
N SER A 284 0.29 -5.27 3.36
CA SER A 284 1.64 -4.87 3.77
C SER A 284 2.10 -3.55 3.14
N HIS A 285 1.66 -3.24 1.92
CA HIS A 285 1.93 -1.95 1.28
C HIS A 285 1.33 -0.78 2.07
N GLY A 286 0.24 -1.00 2.81
CA GLY A 286 -0.52 0.05 3.47
C GLY A 286 -1.29 0.84 2.42
N GLN A 287 -2.56 0.45 2.23
CA GLN A 287 -3.57 1.10 1.40
C GLN A 287 -3.06 1.82 0.13
N VAL A 288 -3.07 1.11 -0.99
CA VAL A 288 -3.26 1.76 -2.31
C VAL A 288 -4.57 1.27 -2.89
N ASN A 289 -5.51 2.21 -2.97
CA ASN A 289 -6.60 2.37 -3.94
C ASN A 289 -7.26 1.07 -4.43
N HIS A 290 -8.36 0.69 -3.77
CA HIS A 290 -9.42 -0.08 -4.44
C HIS A 290 -10.06 0.83 -5.50
N GLU A 291 -9.56 0.79 -6.73
CA GLU A 291 -10.36 1.14 -7.90
C GLU A 291 -10.42 -0.11 -8.80
N GLU A 292 -11.66 -0.55 -9.04
CA GLU A 292 -12.12 -1.53 -10.04
C GLU A 292 -11.70 -3.01 -9.95
N TYR A 293 -12.54 -3.82 -9.29
CA TYR A 293 -13.10 -5.02 -9.93
C TYR A 293 -14.49 -5.33 -9.38
N GLY A 294 -15.44 -5.55 -10.27
CA GLY A 294 -16.83 -5.82 -9.95
C GLY A 294 -17.05 -7.13 -9.17
N SER A 295 -17.99 -7.04 -8.23
CA SER A 295 -18.91 -8.07 -7.71
C SER A 295 -18.33 -9.45 -7.37
N HIS A 296 -18.20 -9.76 -6.06
CA HIS A 296 -18.74 -10.97 -5.38
C HIS A 296 -18.38 -10.98 -3.87
N PRO A 297 -19.04 -11.82 -3.03
CA PRO A 297 -19.67 -11.39 -1.78
C PRO A 297 -18.74 -11.25 -0.57
N SER A 298 -19.01 -10.18 0.20
CA SER A 298 -18.77 -10.00 1.64
C SER A 298 -17.64 -10.81 2.26
N GLN A 299 -16.41 -10.27 2.20
CA GLN A 299 -15.44 -10.52 3.27
C GLN A 299 -15.81 -9.69 4.51
N PRO A 300 -15.62 -10.21 5.74
CA PRO A 300 -15.90 -9.47 6.96
C PRO A 300 -14.93 -8.29 7.03
N LYS A 301 -15.49 -7.08 7.04
CA LYS A 301 -14.77 -5.84 7.33
C LYS A 301 -14.27 -5.92 8.77
N GLU A 302 -12.95 -6.03 8.95
CA GLU A 302 -12.25 -6.03 10.24
C GLU A 302 -12.22 -4.61 10.82
N PHE A 303 -13.38 -3.97 10.94
CA PHE A 303 -13.53 -2.60 11.45
C PHE A 303 -14.55 -2.57 12.58
N ALA A 304 -14.27 -1.78 13.59
CA ALA A 304 -15.21 -1.52 14.67
C ALA A 304 -16.46 -0.86 14.07
N GLU A 305 -17.61 -1.48 14.28
CA GLU A 305 -18.89 -0.94 13.84
C GLU A 305 -19.18 0.34 14.63
N VAL A 306 -19.19 1.50 13.96
CA VAL A 306 -19.54 2.78 14.59
C VAL A 306 -21.05 2.92 14.57
N SER A 307 -21.65 2.95 15.76
CA SER A 307 -23.07 3.23 15.95
C SER A 307 -23.36 4.72 15.74
N ILE A 308 -24.57 5.05 15.26
CA ILE A 308 -25.04 6.45 15.12
C ILE A 308 -24.96 7.21 16.45
N LYS A 309 -25.20 6.54 17.58
CA LYS A 309 -25.24 7.19 18.90
C LYS A 309 -23.90 7.75 19.34
N ASP A 310 -22.80 7.16 18.87
CA ASP A 310 -21.44 7.53 19.30
C ASP A 310 -20.76 8.47 18.29
N ILE A 311 -21.40 8.75 17.15
CA ILE A 311 -20.76 9.43 16.01
C ILE A 311 -20.27 10.84 16.36
N ASP A 312 -20.98 11.58 17.21
CA ASP A 312 -20.59 12.93 17.64
C ASP A 312 -19.35 12.93 18.54
N GLN A 313 -19.26 11.97 19.47
CA GLN A 313 -18.09 11.82 20.33
C GLN A 313 -16.88 11.40 19.48
N VAL A 314 -17.10 10.43 18.60
CA VAL A 314 -16.09 9.90 17.68
C VAL A 314 -15.61 10.97 16.68
N ALA A 315 -16.49 11.87 16.23
CA ALA A 315 -16.10 13.00 15.39
C ALA A 315 -15.16 13.97 16.11
N LYS A 316 -15.38 14.22 17.40
CA LYS A 316 -14.53 15.12 18.20
C LYS A 316 -13.15 14.52 18.50
N SER A 317 -13.08 13.21 18.74
CA SER A 317 -11.83 12.55 19.14
C SER A 317 -11.01 11.99 17.98
N SER A 318 -11.67 11.52 16.90
CA SER A 318 -11.02 10.67 15.89
C SER A 318 -11.18 11.11 14.45
N PHE A 319 -11.98 12.14 14.14
CA PHE A 319 -12.03 12.63 12.76
C PHE A 319 -10.82 13.53 12.45
N PRO A 320 -10.21 13.38 11.27
CA PRO A 320 -9.23 14.34 10.79
C PRO A 320 -9.89 15.70 10.56
N PRO A 321 -9.11 16.81 10.53
CA PRO A 321 -9.66 18.17 10.39
C PRO A 321 -10.60 18.34 9.18
N CYS A 322 -10.32 17.68 8.05
CA CYS A 322 -11.16 17.75 6.86
C CYS A 322 -12.56 17.15 7.07
N MET A 323 -12.66 16.03 7.79
CA MET A 323 -13.95 15.37 8.06
C MET A 323 -14.66 16.01 9.23
N ARG A 324 -13.91 16.47 10.24
CA ARG A 324 -14.45 17.21 11.38
C ARG A 324 -15.13 18.49 10.94
N HIS A 325 -14.48 19.28 10.05
CA HIS A 325 -15.08 20.49 9.51
C HIS A 325 -16.39 20.22 8.75
N LEU A 326 -16.41 19.20 7.88
CA LEU A 326 -17.61 18.80 7.14
C LEU A 326 -18.73 18.35 8.07
N PHE A 327 -18.39 17.61 9.12
CA PHE A 327 -19.34 17.13 10.11
C PHE A 327 -19.92 18.28 10.93
N GLU A 328 -19.10 19.21 11.40
CA GLU A 328 -19.54 20.43 12.10
C GLU A 328 -20.47 21.26 11.21
N LYS A 329 -20.09 21.48 9.93
CA LYS A 329 -20.94 22.21 8.99
C LYS A 329 -22.25 21.52 8.65
N LEU A 330 -22.25 20.19 8.58
CA LEU A 330 -23.49 19.43 8.43
C LEU A 330 -24.44 19.66 9.61
N ARG A 331 -23.92 19.65 10.85
CA ARG A 331 -24.71 19.88 12.06
C ARG A 331 -25.21 21.32 12.20
N GLU A 332 -24.43 22.29 11.70
CA GLU A 332 -24.80 23.72 11.72
C GLU A 332 -25.83 24.07 10.63
N ASP A 333 -25.56 23.67 9.39
CA ASP A 333 -26.34 24.12 8.23
C ASP A 333 -27.48 23.16 7.86
N HIS A 334 -27.54 21.99 8.52
CA HIS A 334 -28.44 20.87 8.23
C HIS A 334 -28.47 20.45 6.76
N HIS A 335 -27.36 20.70 6.04
CA HIS A 335 -27.20 20.39 4.62
C HIS A 335 -25.73 20.44 4.22
N LEU A 336 -25.39 19.69 3.18
CA LEU A 336 -24.10 19.80 2.48
C LEU A 336 -24.31 19.78 0.97
N LYS A 337 -23.50 20.55 0.26
CA LYS A 337 -23.39 20.49 -1.22
C LYS A 337 -22.79 19.15 -1.67
N HIS A 338 -22.91 18.87 -2.98
CA HIS A 338 -22.55 17.56 -3.55
C HIS A 338 -21.14 17.10 -3.17
N GLY A 339 -20.12 17.97 -3.29
CA GLY A 339 -18.75 17.62 -2.93
C GLY A 339 -18.58 17.24 -1.45
N GLY A 340 -19.26 17.95 -0.55
CA GLY A 340 -19.27 17.66 0.88
C GLY A 340 -19.97 16.34 1.21
N ARG A 341 -21.12 16.07 0.58
CA ARG A 341 -21.85 14.79 0.74
C ARG A 341 -21.02 13.60 0.27
N MET A 342 -20.29 13.75 -0.83
CA MET A 342 -19.42 12.68 -1.34
C MET A 342 -18.23 12.45 -0.41
N GLN A 343 -17.51 13.50 -0.02
CA GLN A 343 -16.33 13.37 0.84
C GLN A 343 -16.67 12.81 2.22
N LEU A 344 -17.70 13.36 2.89
CA LEU A 344 -18.12 12.88 4.22
C LEU A 344 -18.85 11.54 4.14
N GLY A 345 -19.76 11.36 3.18
CA GLY A 345 -20.56 10.13 3.06
C GLY A 345 -19.71 8.90 2.78
N LEU A 346 -18.73 9.00 1.87
CA LEU A 346 -17.83 7.89 1.59
C LEU A 346 -16.86 7.64 2.75
N PHE A 347 -16.42 8.69 3.45
CA PHE A 347 -15.63 8.54 4.66
C PHE A 347 -16.39 7.77 5.75
N LEU A 348 -17.65 8.11 6.04
CA LEU A 348 -18.48 7.41 7.04
C LEU A 348 -18.72 5.94 6.67
N LYS A 349 -18.95 5.65 5.40
CA LYS A 349 -18.99 4.28 4.88
C LYS A 349 -17.68 3.53 5.11
N GLY A 350 -16.54 4.20 4.91
CA GLY A 350 -15.21 3.64 5.15
C GLY A 350 -14.90 3.44 6.64
N VAL A 351 -15.49 4.25 7.52
CA VAL A 351 -15.39 4.11 8.98
C VAL A 351 -16.20 2.89 9.48
N GLY A 352 -17.23 2.48 8.74
CA GLY A 352 -18.03 1.29 9.04
C GLY A 352 -19.52 1.57 9.25
N LEU A 353 -19.99 2.79 9.01
CA LEU A 353 -21.42 3.12 9.13
C LEU A 353 -22.22 2.34 8.08
N LYS A 354 -23.17 1.52 8.55
CA LYS A 354 -24.02 0.68 7.69
C LYS A 354 -24.97 1.54 6.85
N LEU A 355 -25.51 0.96 5.77
CA LEU A 355 -26.40 1.70 4.86
C LEU A 355 -27.65 2.21 5.56
N ASP A 356 -28.32 1.36 6.35
CA ASP A 356 -29.54 1.74 7.04
C ASP A 356 -29.28 2.87 8.04
N ASP A 357 -28.16 2.78 8.76
CA ASP A 357 -27.70 3.81 9.68
C ASP A 357 -27.32 5.11 8.96
N ALA A 358 -26.67 5.02 7.81
CA ALA A 358 -26.33 6.19 7.00
C ALA A 358 -27.59 6.88 6.47
N LEU A 359 -28.57 6.14 5.98
CA LEU A 359 -29.85 6.69 5.56
C LEU A 359 -30.57 7.38 6.72
N ALA A 360 -30.62 6.74 7.90
CA ALA A 360 -31.20 7.33 9.09
C ALA A 360 -30.47 8.61 9.51
N PHE A 361 -29.13 8.60 9.53
CA PHE A 361 -28.29 9.74 9.86
C PHE A 361 -28.52 10.93 8.92
N TRP A 362 -28.38 10.71 7.60
CA TRP A 362 -28.55 11.77 6.62
C TRP A 362 -29.99 12.28 6.57
N LYS A 363 -30.98 11.40 6.76
CA LYS A 363 -32.40 11.79 6.81
C LYS A 363 -32.68 12.67 8.03
N ALA A 364 -32.20 12.28 9.21
CA ALA A 364 -32.38 13.05 10.43
C ALA A 364 -31.80 14.46 10.30
N GLU A 365 -30.60 14.60 9.71
CA GLU A 365 -29.96 15.90 9.49
C GLU A 365 -30.66 16.74 8.41
N PHE A 366 -30.89 16.17 7.22
CA PHE A 366 -31.42 16.96 6.10
C PHE A 366 -32.89 17.30 6.28
N SER A 367 -33.66 16.50 7.01
CA SER A 367 -35.09 16.77 7.24
C SER A 367 -35.32 18.08 7.98
N GLN A 368 -34.34 18.56 8.77
CA GLN A 368 -34.42 19.85 9.45
C GLN A 368 -34.50 21.04 8.47
N LYS A 369 -34.00 20.89 7.24
CA LYS A 369 -33.95 21.97 6.24
C LYS A 369 -34.75 21.71 4.98
N VAL A 370 -34.71 20.50 4.44
CA VAL A 370 -35.39 20.16 3.17
C VAL A 370 -36.67 19.34 3.38
N GLY A 371 -36.91 18.81 4.57
CA GLY A 371 -38.04 17.93 4.89
C GLY A 371 -37.81 16.47 4.48
N ALA A 372 -38.45 15.53 5.22
CA ALA A 372 -38.24 14.09 5.06
C ALA A 372 -38.65 13.55 3.68
N GLU A 373 -39.77 14.03 3.12
CA GLU A 373 -40.23 13.58 1.80
C GLU A 373 -39.29 13.99 0.67
N ARG A 374 -38.77 15.22 0.74
CA ARG A 374 -37.83 15.74 -0.25
C ARG A 374 -36.49 15.04 -0.15
N PHE A 375 -36.06 14.69 1.07
CA PHE A 375 -34.89 13.85 1.29
C PHE A 375 -34.98 12.51 0.56
N ASP A 376 -36.10 11.80 0.73
CA ASP A 376 -36.30 10.49 0.11
C ASP A 376 -36.28 10.56 -1.42
N LYS A 377 -36.85 11.63 -2.00
CA LYS A 377 -36.88 11.86 -3.46
C LYS A 377 -35.53 12.26 -4.05
N GLU A 378 -34.80 13.18 -3.41
CA GLU A 378 -33.62 13.80 -4.01
C GLU A 378 -32.28 13.19 -3.56
N TYR A 379 -32.20 12.61 -2.35
CA TYR A 379 -30.92 12.27 -1.71
C TYR A 379 -30.77 10.79 -1.38
N ALA A 380 -31.84 10.10 -0.98
CA ALA A 380 -31.78 8.69 -0.55
C ALA A 380 -31.25 7.76 -1.65
N TYR A 381 -31.58 8.04 -2.92
CA TYR A 381 -31.03 7.32 -4.08
C TYR A 381 -29.49 7.45 -4.15
N SER A 382 -28.96 8.68 -4.05
CA SER A 382 -27.52 8.91 -4.13
C SER A 382 -26.75 8.21 -3.00
N ILE A 383 -27.34 8.11 -1.79
CA ILE A 383 -26.72 7.42 -0.66
C ILE A 383 -26.71 5.91 -0.91
N ARG A 384 -27.83 5.32 -1.35
CA ARG A 384 -27.89 3.88 -1.70
C ARG A 384 -26.93 3.51 -2.83
N HIS A 385 -26.77 4.40 -3.81
CA HIS A 385 -25.80 4.25 -4.88
C HIS A 385 -24.35 4.24 -4.36
N ASN A 386 -24.00 5.13 -3.42
CA ASN A 386 -22.67 5.15 -2.80
C ASN A 386 -22.31 3.85 -2.07
N TYR A 387 -23.31 3.08 -1.61
CA TYR A 387 -23.15 1.78 -0.94
C TYR A 387 -23.28 0.58 -1.88
N GLY A 388 -23.38 0.79 -3.20
CA GLY A 388 -23.41 -0.28 -4.20
C GLY A 388 -24.72 -1.08 -4.25
N ARG A 389 -25.82 -0.54 -3.69
CA ARG A 389 -27.14 -1.21 -3.67
C ARG A 389 -28.05 -0.83 -4.85
N GLU A 390 -27.66 0.12 -5.71
CA GLU A 390 -28.43 0.57 -6.87
C GLU A 390 -27.53 0.80 -8.11
N GLY A 391 -28.09 0.76 -9.33
CA GLY A 391 -27.37 1.02 -10.58
C GLY A 391 -26.35 -0.06 -10.99
N LYS A 392 -25.19 0.34 -11.57
CA LYS A 392 -24.07 -0.54 -11.98
C LYS A 392 -23.36 -1.24 -10.81
N ARG A 393 -23.84 -1.07 -9.56
CA ARG A 393 -23.25 -1.61 -8.33
C ARG A 393 -21.79 -1.18 -8.11
N THR A 394 -21.48 0.08 -8.43
CA THR A 394 -20.15 0.64 -8.21
C THR A 394 -19.96 0.95 -6.72
N ASP A 395 -19.09 0.20 -6.06
CA ASP A 395 -18.74 0.40 -4.65
C ASP A 395 -17.76 1.58 -4.52
N TYR A 396 -18.28 2.82 -4.43
CA TYR A 396 -17.45 4.03 -4.36
C TYR A 396 -16.49 3.99 -3.19
N THR A 397 -15.20 4.17 -3.45
CA THR A 397 -14.18 4.17 -2.40
C THR A 397 -14.08 5.53 -1.71
N PRO A 398 -13.82 5.53 -0.40
CA PRO A 398 -13.52 6.77 0.32
C PRO A 398 -12.37 7.54 -0.32
N TYR A 399 -12.43 8.88 -0.28
CA TYR A 399 -11.43 9.72 -0.93
C TYR A 399 -10.09 9.70 -0.18
N SER A 400 -9.00 9.53 -0.93
CA SER A 400 -7.63 9.70 -0.43
C SER A 400 -7.30 11.16 -0.12
N CYS A 401 -6.27 11.40 0.70
CA CYS A 401 -5.82 12.76 0.98
C CYS A 401 -5.45 13.49 -0.31
N GLN A 402 -4.78 12.84 -1.25
CA GLN A 402 -4.39 13.46 -2.52
C GLN A 402 -5.62 13.86 -3.36
N LYS A 403 -6.68 13.05 -3.39
CA LYS A 403 -7.93 13.39 -4.08
C LYS A 403 -8.59 14.61 -3.44
N ILE A 404 -8.68 14.65 -2.11
CA ILE A 404 -9.27 15.75 -1.35
C ILE A 404 -8.45 17.04 -1.50
N ILE A 405 -7.12 16.92 -1.44
CA ILE A 405 -6.19 18.04 -1.65
C ILE A 405 -6.38 18.58 -3.07
N SER A 406 -6.52 17.74 -4.09
CA SER A 406 -6.61 18.17 -5.49
C SER A 406 -7.99 18.73 -5.87
N SER A 407 -9.01 18.50 -5.04
CA SER A 407 -10.37 19.00 -5.26
C SER A 407 -10.44 20.48 -4.88
N THR A 408 -10.97 21.35 -5.74
CA THR A 408 -11.07 22.80 -5.48
C THR A 408 -12.50 23.15 -5.06
N PRO A 409 -12.74 23.52 -3.79
CA PRO A 409 -14.08 23.89 -3.32
C PRO A 409 -14.55 25.22 -3.91
N GLY A 410 -15.81 25.30 -4.33
CA GLY A 410 -16.43 26.55 -4.80
C GLY A 410 -17.02 27.39 -3.67
N VAL A 411 -17.67 28.50 -4.01
CA VAL A 411 -18.34 29.36 -3.02
C VAL A 411 -19.44 28.58 -2.31
N GLY A 412 -19.39 28.55 -0.98
CA GLY A 412 -20.34 27.80 -0.14
C GLY A 412 -20.13 26.28 -0.14
N ASP A 413 -19.00 25.78 -0.66
CA ASP A 413 -18.57 24.41 -0.43
C ASP A 413 -17.68 24.32 0.82
N HIS A 414 -17.88 23.28 1.62
CA HIS A 414 -17.10 23.00 2.84
C HIS A 414 -16.17 21.77 2.70
N HIS A 415 -16.09 21.19 1.50
CA HIS A 415 -15.24 20.02 1.24
C HIS A 415 -13.78 20.43 1.00
N GLY A 416 -12.89 19.45 0.83
CA GLY A 416 -11.46 19.69 0.61
C GLY A 416 -10.59 19.52 1.86
N CYS A 417 -9.31 19.86 1.71
CA CYS A 417 -8.30 19.76 2.76
C CYS A 417 -8.12 21.13 3.45
N PRO A 418 -8.37 21.26 4.77
CA PRO A 418 -8.19 22.53 5.49
C PRO A 418 -6.79 23.11 5.34
N TYR A 419 -5.75 22.26 5.37
CA TYR A 419 -4.36 22.67 5.21
C TYR A 419 -4.04 23.30 3.84
N ARG A 420 -4.87 23.08 2.82
CA ARG A 420 -4.70 23.67 1.49
C ARG A 420 -5.68 24.82 1.23
N HIS A 421 -6.93 24.67 1.67
CA HIS A 421 -8.02 25.53 1.22
C HIS A 421 -8.47 26.56 2.26
N PHE A 422 -8.08 26.43 3.53
CA PHE A 422 -8.38 27.47 4.52
C PHE A 422 -7.38 28.62 4.40
N SER A 423 -7.83 29.82 4.77
CA SER A 423 -6.91 30.90 5.11
C SER A 423 -6.11 30.54 6.35
N GLU A 424 -4.95 31.18 6.51
CA GLU A 424 -4.04 30.94 7.62
C GLU A 424 -4.72 31.13 8.99
N GLU A 425 -5.51 32.19 9.13
CA GLU A 425 -6.28 32.51 10.33
C GLU A 425 -7.33 31.43 10.66
N ASN A 426 -8.13 31.03 9.67
CA ASN A 426 -9.15 30.00 9.83
C ASN A 426 -8.54 28.64 10.19
N LEU A 427 -7.38 28.31 9.60
CA LEU A 427 -6.66 27.08 9.92
C LEU A 427 -6.14 27.11 11.36
N ARG A 428 -5.49 28.20 11.80
CA ARG A 428 -5.03 28.34 13.18
C ARG A 428 -6.18 28.23 14.18
N ALA A 429 -7.30 28.91 13.92
CA ALA A 429 -8.48 28.85 14.77
C ALA A 429 -9.06 27.41 14.85
N ALA A 430 -9.13 26.70 13.72
CA ALA A 430 -9.61 25.33 13.69
C ALA A 430 -8.69 24.37 14.47
N LEU A 431 -7.37 24.46 14.28
CA LEU A 431 -6.39 23.63 14.98
C LEU A 431 -6.35 23.94 16.49
N GLY A 432 -6.50 25.20 16.88
CA GLY A 432 -6.62 25.61 18.28
C GLY A 432 -7.83 24.97 18.96
N ARG A 433 -9.00 24.94 18.30
CA ARG A 433 -10.19 24.23 18.82
C ARG A 433 -10.01 22.72 18.94
N MET A 434 -9.08 22.15 18.18
CA MET A 434 -8.71 20.73 18.27
C MET A 434 -7.69 20.44 19.37
N GLY A 435 -7.20 21.45 20.09
CA GLY A 435 -6.25 21.29 21.20
C GLY A 435 -4.78 21.20 20.77
N VAL A 436 -4.43 21.67 19.57
CA VAL A 436 -3.03 21.78 19.14
C VAL A 436 -2.36 22.89 19.94
N ASN A 437 -1.25 22.58 20.62
CA ASN A 437 -0.51 23.57 21.39
C ASN A 437 0.21 24.59 20.48
N SER A 438 0.53 25.77 21.00
CA SER A 438 1.11 26.87 20.21
C SER A 438 2.45 26.52 19.55
N GLY A 439 3.32 25.75 20.22
CA GLY A 439 4.61 25.33 19.65
C GLY A 439 4.46 24.33 18.49
N ALA A 440 3.55 23.37 18.63
CA ALA A 440 3.23 22.42 17.56
C ALA A 440 2.50 23.11 16.40
N LEU A 441 1.69 24.13 16.68
CA LEU A 441 0.97 24.89 15.66
C LEU A 441 1.94 25.55 14.67
N GLU A 442 3.00 26.20 15.14
CA GLU A 442 3.98 26.84 14.24
C GLU A 442 4.69 25.82 13.35
N ASN A 443 5.04 24.64 13.88
CA ASN A 443 5.60 23.56 13.07
C ASN A 443 4.62 23.05 11.99
N VAL A 444 3.32 23.00 12.32
CA VAL A 444 2.27 22.65 11.35
C VAL A 444 2.18 23.72 10.26
N MET A 445 2.20 24.99 10.64
CA MET A 445 2.12 26.11 9.69
C MET A 445 3.33 26.18 8.76
N ASP A 446 4.54 25.89 9.24
CA ASP A 446 5.75 25.74 8.40
C ASP A 446 5.52 24.68 7.29
N LYS A 447 4.94 23.52 7.64
CA LYS A 447 4.64 22.49 6.63
C LYS A 447 3.56 22.93 5.64
N VAL A 448 2.58 23.72 6.09
CA VAL A 448 1.55 24.28 5.20
C VAL A 448 2.15 25.26 4.20
N GLN A 449 3.02 26.16 4.65
CA GLN A 449 3.71 27.14 3.79
C GLN A 449 4.58 26.43 2.73
N ASN A 450 5.23 25.33 3.12
CA ASN A 450 5.99 24.47 2.22
C ASN A 450 5.12 23.50 1.39
N ARG A 451 3.80 23.65 1.39
CA ARG A 451 2.83 22.81 0.64
C ARG A 451 2.85 21.31 1.01
N HIS A 452 3.39 20.97 2.18
CA HIS A 452 3.43 19.61 2.71
C HIS A 452 2.18 19.30 3.56
N TYR A 453 1.00 19.35 2.95
CA TYR A 453 -0.29 19.29 3.66
C TYR A 453 -0.52 17.99 4.45
N GLN A 454 -0.09 16.84 3.92
CA GLN A 454 -0.22 15.55 4.60
C GLN A 454 0.70 15.44 5.82
N LEU A 455 1.90 16.03 5.75
CA LEU A 455 2.80 16.12 6.90
C LEU A 455 2.26 17.07 7.95
N ALA A 456 1.66 18.20 7.56
CA ALA A 456 0.95 19.11 8.47
C ALA A 456 -0.17 18.38 9.24
N CYS A 457 -0.94 17.55 8.53
CA CYS A 457 -1.96 16.68 9.14
C CYS A 457 -1.38 15.62 10.09
N THR A 458 -0.22 15.06 9.74
CA THR A 458 0.50 14.09 10.58
C THR A 458 0.98 14.75 11.88
N LEU A 459 1.64 15.91 11.80
CA LEU A 459 2.07 16.67 12.98
C LEU A 459 0.90 17.06 13.89
N THR A 460 -0.24 17.42 13.29
CA THR A 460 -1.47 17.68 14.04
C THR A 460 -1.96 16.44 14.79
N PHE A 461 -1.95 15.27 14.12
CA PHE A 461 -2.31 14.00 14.74
C PHE A 461 -1.40 13.69 15.94
N GLU A 462 -0.08 13.81 15.76
CA GLU A 462 0.93 13.55 16.79
C GLU A 462 0.74 14.49 18.00
N SER A 463 0.49 15.78 17.74
CA SER A 463 0.23 16.77 18.79
C SER A 463 -1.03 16.45 19.60
N ILE A 464 -2.07 15.92 18.99
CA ILE A 464 -3.35 15.63 19.65
C ILE A 464 -3.30 14.29 20.40
N HIS A 465 -2.68 13.27 19.80
CA HIS A 465 -2.73 11.91 20.32
C HIS A 465 -1.53 11.55 21.22
N GLY A 466 -0.42 12.30 21.11
CA GLY A 466 0.82 12.05 21.83
C GLY A 466 1.57 10.80 21.35
N SER A 467 1.31 10.36 20.12
CA SER A 467 1.95 9.19 19.50
C SER A 467 2.64 9.64 18.23
N SER A 468 3.92 9.28 18.04
CA SER A 468 4.60 9.49 16.77
C SER A 468 3.95 8.62 15.69
N HIS A 469 3.92 9.14 14.48
CA HIS A 469 3.37 8.44 13.33
C HIS A 469 4.35 8.48 12.17
N ASP A 470 5.43 7.71 12.33
CA ASP A 470 6.58 7.74 11.41
C ASP A 470 6.20 7.47 9.97
N ALA A 471 5.18 6.65 9.67
CA ALA A 471 4.78 6.31 8.30
C ALA A 471 4.03 7.43 7.55
N GLY A 472 3.63 8.51 8.25
CA GLY A 472 2.80 9.58 7.69
C GLY A 472 1.35 9.16 7.40
N ILE A 473 0.44 10.14 7.42
CA ILE A 473 -0.99 9.93 7.16
C ILE A 473 -1.32 10.30 5.71
N ASN A 474 -1.84 9.33 4.94
CA ASN A 474 -2.16 9.52 3.52
C ASN A 474 -3.66 9.35 3.18
N HIS A 475 -4.48 8.98 4.16
CA HIS A 475 -5.91 8.77 3.97
C HIS A 475 -6.74 9.18 5.21
N PRO A 476 -7.91 9.83 5.07
CA PRO A 476 -8.77 10.21 6.20
C PRO A 476 -9.22 9.01 7.06
N ASN A 477 -9.63 7.90 6.42
CA ASN A 477 -9.97 6.67 7.16
C ASN A 477 -8.75 6.04 7.86
N GLN A 478 -7.52 6.23 7.37
CA GLN A 478 -6.31 5.81 8.08
C GLN A 478 -6.15 6.63 9.37
N TYR A 479 -6.22 7.96 9.29
CA TYR A 479 -6.20 8.85 10.46
C TYR A 479 -7.20 8.38 11.52
N PHE A 480 -8.44 8.10 11.07
CA PHE A 480 -9.50 7.62 11.94
C PHE A 480 -9.16 6.29 12.61
N SER A 481 -8.75 5.29 11.82
CA SER A 481 -8.41 3.97 12.35
C SER A 481 -7.25 4.03 13.35
N ASP A 482 -6.23 4.82 13.07
CA ASP A 482 -5.06 4.93 13.94
C ASP A 482 -5.38 5.71 15.22
N SER A 483 -6.21 6.76 15.13
CA SER A 483 -6.78 7.42 16.31
C SER A 483 -7.55 6.43 17.20
N GLN A 484 -8.46 5.64 16.61
CA GLN A 484 -9.26 4.65 17.34
C GLN A 484 -8.42 3.56 18.01
N LYS A 485 -7.32 3.12 17.36
CA LYS A 485 -6.38 2.17 17.98
C LYS A 485 -5.73 2.76 19.24
N ILE A 486 -5.36 4.05 19.21
CA ILE A 486 -4.76 4.74 20.36
C ILE A 486 -5.78 4.87 21.50
N PHE A 487 -7.04 5.19 21.20
CA PHE A 487 -8.07 5.26 22.24
C PHE A 487 -8.37 3.89 22.86
N LYS A 488 -8.45 2.84 22.05
CA LYS A 488 -8.61 1.47 22.54
C LYS A 488 -7.43 1.03 23.41
N SER A 489 -6.19 1.32 23.00
CA SER A 489 -5.01 0.94 23.79
C SER A 489 -4.91 1.71 25.10
N LYS A 490 -5.25 3.01 25.12
CA LYS A 490 -5.33 3.81 26.35
C LYS A 490 -6.41 3.27 27.29
N TRP A 491 -7.55 2.82 26.77
CA TRP A 491 -8.64 2.25 27.58
C TRP A 491 -8.27 0.86 28.13
N SER A 492 -7.65 0.00 27.32
CA SER A 492 -7.11 -1.28 27.77
C SER A 492 -6.01 -1.11 28.83
N ALA A 493 -5.08 -0.16 28.66
CA ALA A 493 -4.04 0.14 29.63
C ALA A 493 -4.60 0.73 30.94
N ALA A 494 -5.62 1.60 30.85
CA ALA A 494 -6.30 2.12 32.03
C ALA A 494 -7.04 1.01 32.81
N LEU A 495 -7.69 0.07 32.10
CA LEU A 495 -8.31 -1.11 32.70
C LEU A 495 -7.27 -2.05 33.35
N SER A 496 -6.12 -2.26 32.70
CA SER A 496 -5.02 -3.04 33.27
C SER A 496 -4.41 -2.37 34.52
N ASN A 497 -4.26 -1.05 34.53
CA ASN A 497 -3.76 -0.31 35.70
C ASN A 497 -4.78 -0.29 36.85
N LEU A 498 -6.09 -0.24 36.55
CA LEU A 498 -7.13 -0.43 37.57
C LEU A 498 -7.13 -1.85 38.16
N MET A 499 -6.79 -2.88 37.37
CA MET A 499 -6.64 -4.25 37.87
C MET A 499 -5.32 -4.48 38.65
N LEU A 500 -4.27 -3.70 38.39
CA LEU A 500 -2.99 -3.76 39.11
C LEU A 500 -2.99 -2.99 40.44
N CYS A 501 -3.96 -2.10 40.67
CA CYS A 501 -4.16 -1.42 41.96
C CYS A 501 -4.90 -2.29 43.02
N SER A 502 -5.00 -3.61 42.83
CA SER A 502 -5.53 -4.53 43.85
C SER A 502 -4.55 -5.66 44.15
N PRO A 503 -3.48 -5.37 44.92
CA PRO A 503 -3.09 -6.32 45.96
C PRO A 503 -2.60 -5.62 47.24
N LEU A 504 -3.37 -4.70 47.83
CA LEU A 504 -3.14 -4.22 49.19
C LEU A 504 -4.47 -3.96 49.90
N LEU A 505 -5.29 -5.01 50.07
CA LEU A 505 -6.34 -5.09 51.10
C LEU A 505 -6.79 -6.57 51.23
N CYS A 506 -5.84 -7.46 51.46
CA CYS A 506 -6.11 -8.80 51.98
C CYS A 506 -5.64 -8.87 53.43
N SER A 507 -6.40 -8.26 54.35
CA SER A 507 -6.33 -8.51 55.80
C SER A 507 -7.52 -7.87 56.51
N CYS A 508 -8.73 -8.31 56.18
CA CYS A 508 -9.80 -8.42 57.17
C CYS A 508 -10.89 -9.31 56.60
N GLY A 509 -11.03 -10.50 57.18
CA GLY A 509 -12.16 -11.37 56.90
C GLY A 509 -13.45 -10.67 57.27
N LYS A 510 -14.29 -10.40 56.25
CA LYS A 510 -15.75 -10.34 56.31
C LYS A 510 -16.27 -10.19 54.87
N SER A 511 -17.32 -10.95 54.59
CA SER A 511 -18.04 -11.11 53.33
C SER A 511 -18.37 -9.79 52.62
N TRP A 512 -18.11 -9.72 51.31
CA TRP A 512 -18.60 -8.68 50.41
C TRP A 512 -20.05 -8.99 49.97
N PRO A 513 -21.04 -8.09 50.13
CA PRO A 513 -22.25 -8.08 49.34
C PRO A 513 -22.09 -7.23 48.07
N GLN A 514 -22.88 -7.59 47.06
CA GLN A 514 -22.96 -7.00 45.72
C GLN A 514 -23.43 -5.54 45.72
N ALA A 515 -23.12 -4.88 44.59
CA ALA A 515 -23.67 -3.66 44.02
C ALA A 515 -23.06 -2.32 44.46
N LEU A 516 -22.30 -1.70 43.55
CA LEU A 516 -22.37 -0.26 43.28
C LEU A 516 -22.16 -0.04 41.77
N SER A 517 -23.08 0.75 41.23
CA SER A 517 -23.32 1.12 39.84
C SER A 517 -22.22 2.00 39.24
N LEU A 518 -21.98 1.80 37.95
CA LEU A 518 -21.03 2.54 37.10
C LEU A 518 -21.67 3.85 36.55
N GLU A 519 -22.33 4.62 37.41
CA GLU A 519 -22.89 5.94 37.07
C GLU A 519 -22.35 7.02 38.02
N ALA A 520 -21.04 7.25 38.02
CA ALA A 520 -20.43 8.40 38.72
C ALA A 520 -19.00 8.75 38.25
N CYS A 521 -18.66 8.56 36.97
CA CYS A 521 -17.35 9.01 36.43
C CYS A 521 -17.53 9.81 35.14
N VAL A 522 -18.32 10.87 35.21
CA VAL A 522 -18.24 12.01 34.27
C VAL A 522 -17.98 13.26 35.11
N SER A 523 -16.72 13.66 35.26
CA SER A 523 -16.28 15.05 35.51
C SER A 523 -14.74 15.17 35.51
N VAL A 524 -14.26 16.17 34.77
CA VAL A 524 -12.87 16.65 34.56
C VAL A 524 -12.28 17.22 35.87
N PRO A 525 -10.94 17.27 36.09
CA PRO A 525 -10.39 17.57 37.41
C PRO A 525 -10.32 19.08 37.72
N GLN A 526 -10.91 19.52 38.83
CA GLN A 526 -10.44 20.67 39.63
C GLN A 526 -10.86 20.59 41.13
N ILE A 527 -9.84 20.65 42.00
CA ILE A 527 -9.74 21.38 43.29
C ILE A 527 -10.69 21.01 44.48
N PHE A 528 -10.09 20.34 45.50
CA PHE A 528 -10.26 20.33 46.99
C PHE A 528 -11.63 20.30 47.75
N LYS A 529 -11.63 19.46 48.81
CA LYS A 529 -12.25 19.55 50.17
C LYS A 529 -13.64 18.92 50.50
N SER A 530 -13.56 17.78 51.24
CA SER A 530 -14.24 17.40 52.50
C SER A 530 -15.76 17.11 52.62
N ARG A 531 -16.03 15.96 53.28
CA ARG A 531 -17.17 15.54 54.18
C ARG A 531 -18.53 15.14 53.60
N GLY A 532 -19.05 13.98 54.07
CA GLY A 532 -20.45 13.85 54.52
C GLY A 532 -21.35 12.71 54.00
N ARG A 533 -21.22 11.52 54.60
CA ARG A 533 -22.15 10.40 54.91
C ARG A 533 -23.66 10.41 54.52
N SER A 534 -24.17 9.16 54.36
CA SER A 534 -25.52 8.58 54.64
C SER A 534 -26.51 8.51 53.45
N SER A 535 -27.37 7.51 53.21
CA SER A 535 -27.94 6.39 53.99
C SER A 535 -28.50 5.28 53.07
N LEU A 536 -28.77 4.10 53.65
CA LEU A 536 -29.15 2.77 53.11
C LEU A 536 -30.51 2.66 52.36
N LYS A 537 -30.67 1.58 51.55
CA LYS A 537 -31.62 0.44 51.80
C LYS A 537 -31.54 -0.68 50.73
N THR A 538 -31.58 -1.93 51.19
CA THR A 538 -31.60 -3.20 50.42
C THR A 538 -32.83 -4.03 50.81
N ILE A 539 -33.43 -4.77 49.84
CA ILE A 539 -34.37 -5.91 49.99
C ILE A 539 -34.13 -6.88 48.79
N PRO A 540 -34.28 -8.23 48.92
CA PRO A 540 -33.46 -9.25 48.24
C PRO A 540 -34.16 -9.99 47.08
N LEU A 541 -33.41 -10.81 46.34
CA LEU A 541 -33.96 -11.88 45.48
C LEU A 541 -32.97 -13.07 45.31
N ASP A 542 -33.58 -14.25 45.28
CA ASP A 542 -33.04 -15.60 45.45
C ASP A 542 -32.14 -16.15 44.33
N LYS A 543 -31.38 -17.18 44.71
CA LYS A 543 -30.53 -18.04 43.86
C LYS A 543 -31.27 -19.31 43.44
N GLU A 544 -30.97 -19.82 42.24
CA GLU A 544 -30.57 -21.23 41.96
C GLU A 544 -30.12 -21.38 40.49
N ASN A 545 -28.81 -21.59 40.25
CA ASN A 545 -28.13 -22.82 39.76
C ASN A 545 -28.21 -23.06 38.23
N LEU A 546 -27.14 -22.79 37.46
CA LEU A 546 -25.96 -23.64 37.15
C LEU A 546 -26.24 -24.72 36.10
N TRP A 547 -25.55 -24.65 34.95
CA TRP A 547 -24.78 -25.74 34.30
C TRP A 547 -23.94 -25.21 33.12
N ALA A 548 -22.91 -26.00 32.82
CA ALA A 548 -21.61 -25.64 32.31
C ALA A 548 -21.47 -25.64 30.77
N THR A 549 -20.32 -25.08 30.37
CA THR A 549 -19.59 -25.09 29.10
C THR A 549 -19.46 -26.44 28.40
N ASP A 550 -19.57 -26.49 27.07
CA ASP A 550 -18.47 -26.72 26.10
C ASP A 550 -19.01 -27.12 24.71
N SER A 551 -18.38 -26.67 23.63
CA SER A 551 -18.47 -27.37 22.32
C SER A 551 -17.24 -27.09 21.45
N THR A 552 -16.24 -27.94 21.68
CA THR A 552 -15.20 -28.30 20.73
C THR A 552 -15.80 -29.22 19.65
N PHE A 553 -15.56 -28.93 18.37
CA PHE A 553 -15.82 -29.89 17.28
C PHE A 553 -14.50 -30.37 16.69
N THR A 554 -14.13 -31.58 17.10
CA THR A 554 -13.12 -32.45 16.52
C THR A 554 -13.75 -33.22 15.36
N TYR A 555 -13.12 -33.24 14.18
CA TYR A 555 -13.51 -34.17 13.11
C TYR A 555 -12.43 -35.26 12.96
N ILE A 556 -12.79 -36.48 13.37
CA ILE A 556 -12.09 -37.74 13.09
C ILE A 556 -12.57 -38.25 11.74
N GLY A 557 -11.66 -38.78 10.92
CA GLY A 557 -11.93 -39.22 9.56
C GLY A 557 -12.11 -40.73 9.35
N LEU A 558 -11.95 -41.07 8.06
CA LEU A 558 -11.58 -42.37 7.45
C LEU A 558 -12.69 -43.22 6.82
N CYS A 559 -12.66 -43.20 5.48
CA CYS A 559 -13.02 -44.31 4.61
C CYS A 559 -11.98 -45.43 4.72
N ASN A 560 -12.44 -46.67 4.83
CA ASN A 560 -11.64 -47.88 4.64
C ASN A 560 -11.52 -48.22 3.14
N GLY A 561 -10.31 -48.57 2.71
CA GLY A 561 -10.02 -49.13 1.38
C GLY A 561 -8.53 -49.40 1.26
N LYS A 562 -8.16 -50.67 1.45
CA LYS A 562 -6.79 -51.18 1.56
C LYS A 562 -6.01 -51.11 0.23
N ASP A 563 -4.68 -51.17 0.41
CA ASP A 563 -3.61 -51.54 -0.52
C ASP A 563 -2.92 -50.42 -1.32
N GLY A 564 -1.61 -50.25 -1.01
CA GLY A 564 -0.64 -49.68 -1.95
C GLY A 564 0.28 -48.59 -1.38
N ARG A 565 1.37 -49.01 -0.71
CA ARG A 565 2.65 -48.31 -0.47
C ARG A 565 2.66 -46.78 -0.45
N ILE A 566 2.85 -46.22 0.75
CA ILE A 566 3.20 -44.81 0.96
C ILE A 566 4.65 -44.57 0.51
N SER A 567 4.83 -43.92 -0.65
CA SER A 567 6.05 -43.19 -0.94
C SER A 567 5.95 -41.79 -0.33
N ASN A 568 6.88 -41.43 0.56
CA ASN A 568 7.04 -40.08 1.10
C ASN A 568 7.40 -39.08 -0.01
N GLY A 569 6.40 -38.54 -0.70
CA GLY A 569 6.53 -37.46 -1.67
C GLY A 569 5.47 -36.40 -1.40
N LYS A 570 5.85 -35.26 -0.81
CA LYS A 570 4.99 -34.07 -0.80
C LYS A 570 4.78 -33.59 -2.25
N PRO A 571 3.58 -33.13 -2.64
CA PRO A 571 3.29 -32.82 -4.05
C PRO A 571 4.11 -31.61 -4.51
N LYS A 572 5.04 -31.84 -5.44
CA LYS A 572 5.72 -30.80 -6.22
C LYS A 572 4.81 -30.40 -7.38
N ILE A 573 4.68 -29.09 -7.65
CA ILE A 573 3.67 -28.52 -8.55
C ILE A 573 4.39 -27.88 -9.75
N GLY A 574 4.33 -28.54 -10.92
CA GLY A 574 5.01 -28.13 -12.17
C GLY A 574 4.36 -27.01 -12.98
N TRP A 575 3.32 -26.33 -12.48
CA TRP A 575 2.59 -25.28 -13.22
C TRP A 575 3.35 -23.96 -13.34
N LEU A 576 4.41 -23.80 -12.54
CA LEU A 576 5.26 -22.61 -12.57
C LEU A 576 6.05 -22.51 -13.88
N GLU A 577 6.38 -23.65 -14.50
CA GLU A 577 7.05 -23.68 -15.80
C GLU A 577 6.17 -23.06 -16.90
N ASP A 578 4.86 -23.35 -16.94
CA ASP A 578 3.99 -22.85 -18.01
C ASP A 578 3.72 -21.34 -17.92
N ILE A 579 3.65 -20.80 -16.70
CA ILE A 579 3.44 -19.36 -16.46
C ILE A 579 4.73 -18.58 -16.70
N LEU A 580 5.89 -19.13 -16.31
CA LEU A 580 7.19 -18.47 -16.51
C LEU A 580 7.77 -18.67 -17.91
N ARG A 581 7.36 -19.71 -18.66
CA ARG A 581 7.72 -19.88 -20.08
C ARG A 581 6.93 -18.96 -21.01
N GLY A 582 5.79 -18.43 -20.55
CA GLY A 582 4.96 -17.48 -21.30
C GLY A 582 5.29 -16.00 -21.08
N ILE A 583 6.02 -15.66 -20.01
CA ILE A 583 6.54 -14.32 -19.66
C ILE A 583 7.95 -14.16 -20.22
#